data_AF-R7G2C8-F1
#
_entry.id   AF-R7G2C8-F1
#
_cell.length_a   1.000
_cell.length_b   1.000
_cell.length_c   1.000
_cell.angle_alpha   90.00
_cell.angle_beta   90.00
_cell.angle_gamma   90.00
#
_symmetry.space_group_name_H-M   'P 1'
#
loop_
_entity.id
_entity.type
_entity.pdbx_description
1 polymer ?
#
loop_
_entity_poly.entity_id
_entity_poly.type
_entity_poly.pdbx_seq_one_letter_code
_entity_poly.pdbx_strand_id
1 'polypeptide(L)' 'MIFNMQLKDDVIILISTHNIEEIENVIDRCIVLDNGSIKEDVFIDDLNKEGKDLRALLDTYRPKAKTAP' A
#
# COMPACT_ATOMS: atom_id res chain seq x y z
N MET A 1 5.26 -1.08 12.80
CA MET A 1 6.07 -2.31 13.06
C MET A 1 7.47 -2.02 12.53
N ILE A 2 8.50 -1.91 13.37
CA ILE A 2 9.83 -1.48 12.88
C ILE A 2 10.57 -2.69 12.28
N PHE A 3 10.76 -2.70 10.96
CA PHE A 3 11.61 -3.68 10.28
C PHE A 3 13.06 -3.14 10.22
N ASN A 4 13.96 -3.75 11.00
CA ASN A 4 15.40 -3.64 10.81
C ASN A 4 15.93 -5.04 10.48
N MET A 5 15.99 -5.37 9.19
CA MET A 5 16.64 -6.59 8.72
C MET A 5 17.15 -6.36 7.29
N GLN A 6 18.42 -6.71 7.06
CA GLN A 6 18.97 -6.85 5.71
C GLN A 6 18.17 -7.94 4.99
N LEU A 7 17.40 -7.54 3.99
CA LEU A 7 16.56 -8.44 3.20
C LEU A 7 17.46 -9.18 2.20
N LYS A 8 17.29 -10.50 2.10
CA LYS A 8 17.88 -11.29 1.02
C LYS A 8 17.06 -11.04 -0.24
N ASP A 9 17.73 -10.89 -1.38
CA ASP A 9 17.11 -10.56 -2.68
C ASP A 9 16.00 -11.54 -3.12
N ASP A 10 15.97 -12.78 -2.61
CA ASP A 10 15.01 -13.82 -3.00
C ASP A 10 13.88 -14.09 -1.97
N VAL A 11 13.48 -13.09 -1.18
CA VAL A 11 12.41 -13.26 -0.19
C VAL A 11 11.26 -12.30 -0.46
N ILE A 12 10.04 -12.85 -0.61
CA ILE A 12 8.81 -12.07 -0.67
C ILE A 12 8.40 -11.68 0.75
N ILE A 13 8.21 -10.38 0.99
CA ILE A 13 7.72 -9.85 2.25
C ILE A 13 6.27 -9.42 2.06
N LEU A 14 5.37 -10.04 2.82
CA LEU A 14 3.97 -9.65 2.85
C LEU A 14 3.73 -8.74 4.06
N ILE A 15 3.39 -7.49 3.81
CA ILE A 15 3.06 -6.51 4.85
C ILE A 15 1.57 -6.18 4.75
N SER A 16 0.82 -6.46 5.82
CA SER A 16 -0.58 -6.06 5.96
C SER A 16 -0.67 -5.00 7.06
N THR A 17 -0.99 -3.77 6.68
CA THR A 17 -1.09 -2.62 7.59
C THR A 17 -2.23 -1.70 7.16
N HIS A 18 -2.77 -0.94 8.11
CA HIS A 18 -3.68 0.16 7.84
C HIS A 18 -2.95 1.52 7.81
N ASN A 19 -1.66 1.55 8.15
CA ASN A 19 -0.79 2.73 8.10
C ASN A 19 0.15 2.66 6.89
N ILE A 20 -0.09 3.51 5.91
CA ILE A 20 0.60 3.54 4.61
C ILE A 20 1.92 4.31 4.69
N GLU A 21 2.02 5.31 5.59
CA GLU A 21 3.19 6.19 5.70
C GLU A 21 4.48 5.43 6.02
N GLU A 22 4.37 4.30 6.72
CA GLU A 22 5.52 3.47 7.09
C GLU A 22 6.05 2.62 5.91
N ILE A 23 5.22 2.35 4.89
CA ILE A 23 5.53 1.34 3.87
C ILE A 23 5.76 1.91 2.48
N GLU A 24 5.27 3.11 2.19
CA GLU A 24 5.28 3.72 0.85
C GLU A 24 6.67 3.74 0.19
N ASN A 25 7.73 3.94 0.97
CA ASN A 25 9.11 4.05 0.47
C ASN A 25 9.84 2.70 0.38
N VAL A 26 9.23 1.59 0.80
CA VAL A 26 9.90 0.27 0.91
C VAL A 26 9.21 -0.83 0.14
N ILE A 27 8.08 -0.55 -0.52
CA ILE A 27 7.32 -1.54 -1.28
C ILE A 27 7.51 -1.35 -2.80
N ASP A 28 7.65 -2.46 -3.52
CA ASP A 28 7.70 -2.45 -4.99
C ASP A 28 6.32 -2.66 -5.63
N ARG A 29 5.39 -3.28 -4.89
CA ARG A 29 4.05 -3.63 -5.35
C ARG A 29 3.01 -3.49 -4.24
N CYS A 30 1.84 -2.98 -4.58
CA CYS A 30 0.68 -2.84 -3.72
C CYS A 30 -0.51 -3.59 -4.31
N ILE A 31 -1.22 -4.37 -3.49
CA ILE A 31 -2.46 -5.05 -3.88
C ILE A 31 -3.56 -4.63 -2.90
N VAL A 32 -4.65 -4.08 -3.40
CA VAL A 32 -5.81 -3.69 -2.59
C VAL A 32 -6.85 -4.79 -2.64
N LEU A 33 -7.24 -5.28 -1.47
CA LEU A 33 -8.31 -6.26 -1.29
C LEU A 33 -9.53 -5.59 -0.65
N ASP A 34 -10.69 -5.73 -1.29
CA ASP A 34 -11.97 -5.27 -0.76
C ASP A 34 -13.05 -6.31 -1.03
N ASN A 35 -13.79 -6.68 0.03
CA ASN A 35 -14.86 -7.66 0.00
C ASN A 35 -14.49 -8.97 -0.73
N GLY A 36 -13.29 -9.49 -0.48
CA GLY A 36 -12.79 -10.74 -1.08
C GLY A 36 -12.38 -10.63 -2.56
N SER A 37 -12.30 -9.42 -3.11
CA SER A 37 -11.86 -9.16 -4.49
C SER A 37 -10.63 -8.27 -4.51
N ILE A 38 -9.74 -8.48 -5.49
CA ILE A 38 -8.65 -7.56 -5.79
C ILE A 38 -9.24 -6.35 -6.53
N LYS A 39 -9.01 -5.15 -5.99
CA LYS A 39 -9.46 -3.89 -6.59
C LYS A 39 -8.35 -3.19 -7.34
N GLU A 40 -7.13 -3.26 -6.80
CA GLU A 40 -5.95 -2.64 -7.37
C GLU A 40 -4.78 -3.60 -7.28
N ASP A 41 -3.92 -3.53 -8.29
CA ASP A 41 -2.67 -4.25 -8.37
C ASP A 41 -1.67 -3.33 -9.08
N VAL A 42 -0.79 -2.71 -8.30
CA VAL A 42 0.03 -1.58 -8.75
C VAL A 42 1.49 -1.84 -8.41
N PHE A 43 2.35 -1.66 -9.40
CA PHE A 43 3.78 -1.52 -9.20
C PHE A 43 4.08 -0.06 -8.86
N ILE A 44 4.85 0.16 -7.79
CA ILE A 44 5.10 1.51 -7.27
C ILE A 44 5.94 2.33 -8.25
N ASP A 45 6.88 1.70 -8.94
CA ASP A 45 7.67 2.35 -9.98
C ASP A 45 6.81 2.92 -11.11
N ASP A 46 5.77 2.20 -11.52
CA ASP A 46 4.89 2.64 -12.60
C ASP A 46 3.97 3.77 -12.12
N LEU A 47 3.45 3.66 -10.89
CA LEU A 47 2.69 4.72 -10.26
C LEU A 47 3.50 6.03 -10.17
N ASN A 48 4.77 5.93 -9.76
CA ASN A 48 5.69 7.06 -9.66
C ASN A 48 6.02 7.67 -11.04
N LYS A 49 6.21 6.85 -12.08
CA LYS A 49 6.42 7.35 -13.46
C LYS A 49 5.22 8.13 -13.97
N GLU A 50 4.01 7.77 -13.53
CA GLU A 50 2.77 8.48 -13.86
C GLU A 50 2.58 9.77 -13.02
N GLY A 51 3.49 10.06 -12.08
CA GLY A 51 3.37 11.19 -11.15
C GLY A 51 2.20 11.05 -10.18
N LYS A 52 1.73 9.82 -9.97
CA LYS A 52 0.62 9.52 -9.05
C LYS A 52 1.16 9.16 -7.67
N ASP A 53 0.35 9.44 -6.68
CA ASP A 53 0.67 9.23 -5.26
C ASP A 53 -0.11 8.01 -4.74
N LEU A 54 0.59 7.08 -4.08
CA LEU A 54 -0.01 5.85 -3.57
C LEU A 54 -1.06 6.14 -2.50
N ARG A 55 -0.77 7.11 -1.63
CA ARG A 55 -1.71 7.50 -0.58
C ARG A 55 -3.00 8.08 -1.15
N ALA A 56 -2.92 8.90 -2.19
CA ALA A 56 -4.10 9.41 -2.89
C ALA A 56 -4.94 8.29 -3.53
N LEU A 57 -4.29 7.27 -4.09
CA LEU A 57 -4.97 6.08 -4.61
C LEU A 57 -5.69 5.32 -3.47
N LEU A 58 -4.98 5.07 -2.36
CA LEU A 58 -5.51 4.31 -1.23
C LEU A 58 -6.56 5.06 -0.40
N ASP A 59 -6.55 6.40 -0.41
CA ASP A 59 -7.56 7.23 0.25
C ASP A 59 -8.97 6.97 -0.29
N THR A 60 -9.11 6.50 -1.53
CA THR A 60 -10.41 6.09 -2.10
C THR A 60 -11.01 4.86 -1.40
N TYR A 61 -10.16 4.03 -0.79
CA TYR A 61 -10.52 2.81 -0.07
C TYR A 61 -10.58 3.02 1.45
N ARG A 62 -10.14 4.18 1.95
CA ARG A 62 -10.30 4.49 3.37
C ARG A 62 -11.79 4.61 3.70
N PRO A 63 -12.26 3.96 4.78
CA PRO A 63 -13.63 4.16 5.23
C PRO A 63 -13.81 5.65 5.50
N LYS A 64 -14.75 6.29 4.78
CA LYS A 64 -15.13 7.67 5.08
C LYS A 64 -15.46 7.72 6.57
N ALA A 65 -14.73 8.55 7.32
CA ALA A 65 -14.99 8.73 8.74
C ALA A 65 -16.49 8.92 8.90
N LYS A 66 -17.13 8.09 9.75
CA LYS A 66 -18.52 8.30 10.11
C LYS A 66 -18.60 9.73 10.61
N THR A 67 -19.23 10.62 9.84
CA THR A 67 -19.72 11.89 10.36
C THR A 67 -20.70 11.50 11.44
N ALA A 68 -20.23 11.54 12.70
CA ALA A 68 -21.08 11.35 13.84
C ALA A 68 -22.19 12.43 13.79
N PRO A 69 -23.45 12.06 13.97
CA PRO A 69 -24.55 13.02 14.03
C PRO A 69 -24.44 13.96 15.23
#